data_AF-A0A2D8JAC9-F1
#
_entry.id   AF-A0A2D8JAC9-F1
#
_cell.length_a   1.000
_cell.length_b   1.000
_cell.length_c   1.000
_cell.angle_alpha   90.00
_cell.angle_beta   90.00
_cell.angle_gamma   90.00
#
_symmetry.space_group_name_H-M   'P 1'
#
loop_
_entity.id
_entity.type
_entity.pdbx_description
1 polymer ?
#
loop_
_entity_poly.entity_id
_entity_poly.type
_entity_poly.pdbx_seq_one_letter_code
_entity_poly.pdbx_strand_id
1 'polypeptide(L)'
;MKKLILFFLTVYSSNLLCQEGAQIFKQLKKLNTLASVLYIAAHPDDENTRLISLFSNQFNARTAYLSMTRGDGGQNLIGTELREGLGLIRTQELIEARKIDGGEQFFTTANDFGFSKHPKETLSIWNEKEILSQIVFRFRQFKPDIIINRFDHRTPGTTHGHHTSSAILSEKAFHLANDPKAFSKQLKTVSLWQPKYQFYNLSWWAYGGKDKFDKVDKSDMIALESNPFDILLGKTNEEVAAKSRSQHKSQGFGSSPRLGSQTEYLELINGNKIINTNPFNGIDTSWNRVKGGNVIQKLVESVIDNFELEKPYNSIPDLLKIHKKISTLKNNHWKKIKLNEVKNIIINCLGLRLQFNTTNEVGVPNMIIPVKIKALNPSPIPISLKILSKSIKIESEYNLSKNQVLEISETLKIPDVKTTPYWLLNEADLGNYKVENELLKGLPETPYPIKIQFKVFINNNEIIFDVPLTYRITDRVNGEIIQKF
;
A
#
# COMPACT_ATOMS: atom_id res chain seq x y z
N MET A 1 -28.63 2.61 -40.69
CA MET A 1 -28.20 3.01 -39.33
C MET A 1 -26.69 2.86 -39.23
N LYS A 2 -25.95 3.97 -39.14
CA LYS A 2 -24.48 3.95 -39.02
C LYS A 2 -24.11 3.49 -37.60
N LYS A 3 -23.42 2.34 -37.48
CA LYS A 3 -22.85 1.88 -36.20
C LYS A 3 -21.71 2.83 -35.83
N LEU A 4 -21.94 3.66 -34.82
CA LEU A 4 -20.90 4.47 -34.19
C LEU A 4 -20.07 3.53 -33.31
N ILE A 5 -18.87 3.16 -33.77
CA ILE A 5 -17.91 2.41 -32.96
C ILE A 5 -17.23 3.44 -32.05
N LEU A 6 -17.61 3.43 -30.76
CA LEU A 6 -16.99 4.26 -29.75
C LEU A 6 -15.63 3.64 -29.37
N PHE A 7 -14.54 4.22 -29.85
CA PHE A 7 -13.20 3.87 -29.38
C PHE A 7 -13.02 4.46 -27.97
N PHE A 8 -13.01 3.60 -26.94
CA PHE A 8 -12.58 4.00 -25.61
C PHE A 8 -11.07 4.18 -25.62
N LEU A 9 -10.61 5.43 -25.71
CA LEU A 9 -9.22 5.80 -25.49
C LEU A 9 -8.93 5.71 -23.99
N THR A 10 -8.43 4.57 -23.53
CA THR A 10 -7.88 4.45 -22.18
C THR A 10 -6.49 5.08 -22.20
N VAL A 11 -6.37 6.31 -21.71
CA VAL A 11 -5.06 6.95 -21.51
C VAL A 11 -4.41 6.28 -20.30
N TYR A 12 -3.51 5.35 -20.55
CA TYR A 12 -2.56 4.86 -19.55
C TYR A 12 -1.38 5.81 -19.53
N SER A 13 -1.20 6.53 -18.43
CA SER A 13 0.04 7.26 -18.19
C SER A 13 1.14 6.24 -17.92
N SER A 14 2.01 6.00 -18.90
CA SER A 14 3.25 5.28 -18.68
C SER A 14 4.10 6.10 -17.70
N ASN A 15 4.19 5.63 -16.46
CA ASN A 15 5.18 6.15 -15.52
C ASN A 15 6.55 5.70 -16.02
N LEU A 16 7.15 6.48 -16.91
CA LEU A 16 8.58 6.39 -17.15
C LEU A 16 9.26 6.52 -15.79
N LEU A 17 10.08 5.52 -15.42
CA LEU A 17 10.90 5.57 -14.21
C LEU A 17 11.89 6.73 -14.33
N CYS A 18 11.46 7.90 -13.86
CA CYS A 18 12.25 9.11 -13.78
C CYS A 18 12.92 9.18 -12.40
N GLN A 19 14.19 9.55 -12.36
CA GLN A 19 14.87 9.88 -11.12
C GLN A 19 14.44 11.29 -10.71
N GLU A 20 13.48 11.38 -9.78
CA GLU A 20 12.98 12.66 -9.29
C GLU A 20 13.60 13.00 -7.93
N GLY A 21 14.55 13.94 -7.90
CA GLY A 21 15.26 14.33 -6.67
C GLY A 21 14.31 14.74 -5.53
N ALA A 22 13.25 15.50 -5.84
CA ALA A 22 12.22 15.90 -4.89
C ALA A 22 11.51 14.68 -4.25
N GLN A 23 11.18 13.67 -5.04
CA GLN A 23 10.53 12.45 -4.56
C GLN A 23 11.48 11.61 -3.69
N ILE A 24 12.76 11.52 -4.07
CA ILE A 24 13.80 10.87 -3.25
C ILE A 24 13.94 11.58 -1.90
N PHE A 25 13.92 12.91 -1.89
CA PHE A 25 13.98 13.69 -0.65
C PHE A 25 12.77 13.43 0.27
N LYS A 26 11.55 13.26 -0.28
CA LYS A 26 10.38 12.80 0.50
C LYS A 26 10.58 11.39 1.06
N GLN A 27 11.15 10.48 0.27
CA GLN A 27 11.46 9.13 0.74
C GLN A 27 12.46 9.15 1.91
N LEU A 28 13.46 10.04 1.90
CA LEU A 28 14.38 10.24 3.03
C LEU A 28 13.64 10.75 4.29
N LYS A 29 12.73 11.71 4.15
CA LYS A 29 11.88 12.16 5.28
C LYS A 29 11.02 11.01 5.84
N LYS A 30 10.47 10.16 4.96
CA LYS A 30 9.74 8.96 5.34
C LYS A 30 10.63 7.91 6.01
N LEU A 31 11.87 7.74 5.56
CA LEU A 31 12.85 6.88 6.21
C LEU A 31 13.11 7.31 7.67
N ASN A 32 13.03 8.62 7.95
CA ASN A 32 13.18 9.16 9.31
C ASN A 32 11.90 9.07 10.18
N THR A 33 10.78 8.59 9.64
CA THR A 33 9.49 8.52 10.35
C THR A 33 9.07 7.07 10.59
N LEU A 34 8.90 6.68 11.86
CA LEU A 34 8.42 5.37 12.29
C LEU A 34 7.02 5.54 12.87
N ALA A 35 6.02 5.67 12.01
CA ALA A 35 4.61 5.77 12.37
C ALA A 35 3.75 4.92 11.43
N SER A 36 2.62 4.41 11.90
CA SER A 36 1.70 3.62 11.09
C SER A 36 0.23 3.94 11.36
N VAL A 37 -0.57 3.99 10.29
CA VAL A 37 -2.01 4.31 10.35
C VAL A 37 -2.78 3.27 9.53
N LEU A 38 -3.85 2.71 10.10
CA LEU A 38 -4.74 1.79 9.39
C LEU A 38 -6.14 2.40 9.30
N TYR A 39 -6.54 2.78 8.09
CA TYR A 39 -7.89 3.20 7.77
C TYR A 39 -8.76 1.97 7.49
N ILE A 40 -9.98 1.94 7.99
CA ILE A 40 -10.85 0.75 7.95
C ILE A 40 -12.26 1.14 7.54
N ALA A 41 -12.79 0.44 6.53
CA ALA A 41 -14.17 0.56 6.09
C ALA A 41 -14.61 -0.73 5.38
N ALA A 42 -15.81 -0.74 4.79
CA ALA A 42 -16.42 -1.96 4.29
C ALA A 42 -16.09 -2.24 2.83
N HIS A 43 -16.05 -1.19 2.01
CA HIS A 43 -16.07 -1.30 0.55
C HIS A 43 -14.99 -0.43 -0.13
N PRO A 44 -14.53 -0.81 -1.33
CA PRO A 44 -13.75 0.07 -2.19
C PRO A 44 -14.55 1.29 -2.62
N ASP A 45 -14.14 2.50 -2.21
CA ASP A 45 -14.80 3.83 -2.33
C ASP A 45 -15.21 4.47 -0.99
N ASP A 46 -15.29 3.69 0.08
CA ASP A 46 -15.60 4.21 1.41
C ASP A 46 -14.49 5.10 1.97
N GLU A 47 -13.24 4.89 1.53
CA GLU A 47 -12.11 5.54 2.15
C GLU A 47 -12.11 7.06 1.95
N ASN A 48 -11.59 7.76 2.96
CA ASN A 48 -11.26 9.16 2.80
C ASN A 48 -9.85 9.30 2.22
N THR A 49 -9.76 9.41 0.91
CA THR A 49 -8.48 9.54 0.18
C THR A 49 -7.65 10.75 0.63
N ARG A 50 -8.28 11.83 1.13
CA ARG A 50 -7.56 12.97 1.74
C ARG A 50 -6.77 12.54 2.95
N LEU A 51 -7.38 11.79 3.86
CA LEU A 51 -6.72 11.34 5.09
C LEU A 51 -5.61 10.35 4.78
N ILE A 52 -5.84 9.39 3.86
CA ILE A 52 -4.80 8.45 3.46
C ILE A 52 -3.59 9.21 2.90
N SER A 53 -3.82 10.13 1.95
CA SER A 53 -2.75 10.96 1.39
C SER A 53 -2.08 11.85 2.44
N LEU A 54 -2.84 12.45 3.35
CA LEU A 54 -2.33 13.31 4.41
C LEU A 54 -1.37 12.53 5.32
N PHE A 55 -1.78 11.37 5.82
CA PHE A 55 -0.94 10.55 6.68
C PHE A 55 0.27 9.99 5.93
N SER A 56 0.10 9.54 4.68
CA SER A 56 1.19 8.96 3.87
C SER A 56 2.23 9.98 3.43
N ASN A 57 1.80 11.17 3.01
CA ASN A 57 2.64 12.14 2.31
C ASN A 57 3.03 13.34 3.17
N GLN A 58 2.20 13.77 4.13
CA GLN A 58 2.49 14.93 4.97
C GLN A 58 3.07 14.49 6.32
N PHE A 59 2.42 13.54 6.98
CA PHE A 59 2.96 12.93 8.21
C PHE A 59 4.03 11.87 7.94
N ASN A 60 4.23 11.46 6.68
CA ASN A 60 5.16 10.39 6.27
C ASN A 60 4.93 9.05 7.00
N ALA A 61 3.72 8.82 7.49
CA ALA A 61 3.37 7.57 8.14
C ALA A 61 3.22 6.45 7.10
N ARG A 62 3.42 5.21 7.55
CA ARG A 62 3.02 4.03 6.80
C ARG A 62 1.51 3.87 6.94
N THR A 63 0.77 4.32 5.92
CA THR A 63 -0.70 4.27 5.93
C THR A 63 -1.21 3.11 5.10
N ALA A 64 -2.25 2.44 5.56
CA ALA A 64 -2.94 1.41 4.78
C ALA A 64 -4.45 1.57 4.89
N TYR A 65 -5.16 1.09 3.87
CA TYR A 65 -6.60 0.89 3.87
C TYR A 65 -6.91 -0.60 3.97
N LEU A 66 -7.73 -0.98 4.96
CA LEU A 66 -8.36 -2.29 5.05
C LEU A 66 -9.84 -2.15 4.66
N SER A 67 -10.16 -2.61 3.46
CA SER A 67 -11.55 -2.82 3.04
C SER A 67 -12.02 -4.19 3.51
N MET A 68 -13.20 -4.31 4.12
CA MET A 68 -13.72 -5.64 4.49
C MET A 68 -13.89 -6.51 3.23
N THR A 69 -14.51 -5.94 2.20
CA THR A 69 -14.88 -6.63 0.96
C THR A 69 -14.10 -6.09 -0.24
N ARG A 70 -14.31 -6.72 -1.41
CA ARG A 70 -13.81 -6.22 -2.71
C ARG A 70 -14.87 -5.42 -3.47
N GLY A 71 -16.01 -5.09 -2.86
CA GLY A 71 -17.07 -4.28 -3.48
C GLY A 71 -17.79 -4.97 -4.63
N ASP A 72 -17.78 -6.30 -4.63
CA ASP A 72 -18.29 -7.16 -5.68
C ASP A 72 -19.82 -7.25 -5.75
N GLY A 73 -20.53 -6.68 -4.77
CA GLY A 73 -22.00 -6.61 -4.73
C GLY A 73 -22.58 -5.31 -5.26
N GLY A 74 -21.73 -4.35 -5.64
CA GLY A 74 -22.16 -3.02 -6.08
C GLY A 74 -22.42 -2.90 -7.59
N GLN A 75 -22.67 -1.66 -8.01
CA GLN A 75 -22.88 -1.31 -9.42
C GLN A 75 -21.55 -1.13 -10.17
N ASN A 76 -21.61 -1.23 -11.50
CA ASN A 76 -20.48 -1.01 -12.41
C ASN A 76 -20.89 0.01 -13.49
N LEU A 77 -20.33 1.22 -13.44
CA LEU A 77 -20.62 2.31 -14.37
C LEU A 77 -19.89 2.17 -15.71
N ILE A 78 -18.81 1.39 -15.76
CA ILE A 78 -17.89 1.34 -16.91
C ILE A 78 -17.96 0.03 -17.70
N GLY A 79 -18.78 -0.93 -17.27
CA GLY A 79 -18.83 -2.26 -17.85
C GLY A 79 -19.97 -3.11 -17.33
N THR A 80 -19.99 -4.37 -17.75
CA THR A 80 -21.04 -5.34 -17.41
C THR A 80 -20.60 -6.35 -16.37
N GLU A 81 -19.34 -6.29 -15.93
CA GLU A 81 -18.79 -7.17 -14.91
C GLU A 81 -19.51 -6.96 -13.58
N LEU A 82 -19.88 -8.06 -12.94
CA LEU A 82 -20.50 -8.15 -11.63
C LEU A 82 -19.74 -9.17 -10.78
N ARG A 83 -20.04 -9.21 -9.47
CA ARG A 83 -19.49 -10.22 -8.55
C ARG A 83 -17.96 -10.29 -8.64
N GLU A 84 -17.39 -11.47 -8.80
CA GLU A 84 -15.95 -11.72 -8.80
C GLU A 84 -15.21 -10.85 -9.83
N GLY A 85 -15.80 -10.65 -11.02
CA GLY A 85 -15.26 -9.79 -12.06
C GLY A 85 -15.18 -8.33 -11.63
N LEU A 86 -16.24 -7.83 -10.99
CA LEU A 86 -16.25 -6.48 -10.43
C LEU A 86 -15.29 -6.34 -9.24
N GLY A 87 -15.22 -7.36 -8.38
CA GLY A 87 -14.27 -7.41 -7.27
C GLY A 87 -12.81 -7.35 -7.74
N LEU A 88 -12.49 -7.98 -8.87
CA LEU A 88 -11.18 -7.88 -9.51
C LEU A 88 -10.90 -6.46 -10.01
N ILE A 89 -11.86 -5.84 -10.71
CA ILE A 89 -11.74 -4.44 -11.18
C ILE A 89 -11.49 -3.50 -10.00
N ARG A 90 -12.35 -3.52 -8.98
CA ARG A 90 -12.22 -2.64 -7.81
C ARG A 90 -10.98 -2.88 -6.98
N THR A 91 -10.46 -4.12 -6.97
CA THR A 91 -9.15 -4.42 -6.39
C THR A 91 -8.04 -3.66 -7.11
N GLN A 92 -8.03 -3.66 -8.44
CA GLN A 92 -7.04 -2.91 -9.23
C GLN A 92 -7.25 -1.40 -9.09
N GLU A 93 -8.49 -0.92 -9.07
CA GLU A 93 -8.79 0.51 -8.84
C GLU A 93 -8.21 1.01 -7.51
N LEU A 94 -8.36 0.24 -6.43
CA LEU A 94 -7.75 0.56 -5.14
C LEU A 94 -6.22 0.51 -5.20
N ILE A 95 -5.62 -0.47 -5.87
CA ILE A 95 -4.16 -0.54 -6.02
C ILE A 95 -3.62 0.68 -6.76
N GLU A 96 -4.27 1.09 -7.86
CA GLU A 96 -3.90 2.30 -8.59
C GLU A 96 -4.15 3.58 -7.76
N ALA A 97 -5.23 3.64 -6.99
CA ALA A 97 -5.49 4.73 -6.05
C ALA A 97 -4.36 4.87 -5.02
N ARG A 98 -3.94 3.73 -4.44
CA ARG A 98 -2.85 3.64 -3.46
C ARG A 98 -1.49 4.04 -4.02
N LYS A 99 -1.22 3.77 -5.30
CA LYS A 99 -0.01 4.28 -5.98
C LYS A 99 0.04 5.81 -6.06
N ILE A 100 -1.11 6.47 -6.04
CA ILE A 100 -1.24 7.94 -6.11
C ILE A 100 -1.18 8.55 -4.71
N ASP A 101 -1.97 8.05 -3.76
CA ASP A 101 -2.04 8.60 -2.40
C ASP A 101 -0.92 8.11 -1.46
N GLY A 102 -0.15 7.09 -1.87
CA GLY A 102 0.97 6.54 -1.12
C GLY A 102 0.60 5.58 0.00
N GLY A 103 -0.66 5.17 0.10
CA GLY A 103 -1.12 4.14 1.03
C GLY A 103 -0.83 2.70 0.56
N GLU A 104 -1.13 1.73 1.42
CA GLU A 104 -1.15 0.29 1.09
C GLU A 104 -2.60 -0.23 1.10
N GLN A 105 -2.88 -1.30 0.36
CA GLN A 105 -4.21 -1.91 0.32
C GLN A 105 -4.22 -3.29 0.98
N PHE A 106 -5.22 -3.54 1.82
CA PHE A 106 -5.55 -4.85 2.38
C PHE A 106 -7.05 -5.15 2.25
N PHE A 107 -7.38 -6.43 2.36
CA PHE A 107 -8.75 -6.92 2.36
C PHE A 107 -9.00 -7.89 3.52
N THR A 108 -10.25 -8.30 3.72
CA THR A 108 -10.57 -9.58 4.36
C THR A 108 -11.05 -10.59 3.32
N THR A 109 -11.56 -11.74 3.74
CA THR A 109 -12.28 -12.68 2.87
C THR A 109 -13.76 -12.33 2.71
N ALA A 110 -14.29 -11.35 3.44
CA ALA A 110 -15.70 -11.01 3.39
C ALA A 110 -16.15 -10.69 1.95
N ASN A 111 -17.28 -11.28 1.56
CA ASN A 111 -17.94 -11.06 0.28
C ASN A 111 -18.95 -9.91 0.43
N ASP A 112 -18.99 -9.01 -0.55
CA ASP A 112 -20.06 -8.03 -0.65
C ASP A 112 -21.32 -8.68 -1.24
N PHE A 113 -22.15 -9.25 -0.36
CA PHE A 113 -23.34 -9.99 -0.78
C PHE A 113 -24.50 -9.09 -1.26
N GLY A 114 -24.33 -7.77 -1.24
CA GLY A 114 -25.32 -6.78 -1.64
C GLY A 114 -25.94 -6.04 -0.45
N PHE A 115 -27.17 -5.54 -0.62
CA PHE A 115 -27.81 -4.68 0.36
C PHE A 115 -28.07 -5.41 1.69
N SER A 116 -27.58 -4.82 2.78
CA SER A 116 -27.99 -5.14 4.14
C SER A 116 -28.25 -3.85 4.91
N LYS A 117 -29.24 -3.84 5.79
CA LYS A 117 -29.53 -2.66 6.64
C LYS A 117 -28.93 -2.78 8.03
N HIS A 118 -28.73 -3.99 8.54
CA HIS A 118 -28.42 -4.18 9.96
C HIS A 118 -27.19 -5.08 10.18
N PRO A 119 -26.25 -4.71 11.06
CA PRO A 119 -25.02 -5.46 11.25
C PRO A 119 -25.24 -6.91 11.72
N LYS A 120 -26.33 -7.20 12.44
CA LYS A 120 -26.66 -8.58 12.85
C LYS A 120 -26.78 -9.55 11.65
N GLU A 121 -27.42 -9.11 10.56
CA GLU A 121 -27.55 -9.91 9.35
C GLU A 121 -26.17 -10.08 8.69
N THR A 122 -25.47 -8.96 8.49
CA THR A 122 -24.12 -8.95 7.93
C THR A 122 -23.16 -9.87 8.67
N LEU A 123 -23.09 -9.76 9.99
CA LEU A 123 -22.17 -10.54 10.82
C LEU A 123 -22.55 -12.03 10.92
N SER A 124 -23.83 -12.35 10.71
CA SER A 124 -24.27 -13.75 10.55
C SER A 124 -23.78 -14.31 9.22
N ILE A 125 -23.89 -13.56 8.13
CA ILE A 125 -23.49 -14.00 6.79
C ILE A 125 -21.96 -14.07 6.68
N TRP A 126 -21.25 -13.01 7.09
CA TRP A 126 -19.79 -12.95 7.07
C TRP A 126 -19.11 -13.88 8.06
N ASN A 127 -19.83 -14.50 8.99
CA ASN A 127 -19.26 -15.20 10.14
C ASN A 127 -18.38 -14.25 10.97
N GLU A 128 -18.99 -13.55 11.93
CA GLU A 128 -18.34 -12.55 12.78
C GLU A 128 -16.97 -12.98 13.29
N LYS A 129 -16.85 -14.22 13.80
CA LYS A 129 -15.62 -14.73 14.40
C LYS A 129 -14.50 -14.88 13.37
N GLU A 130 -14.84 -15.24 12.15
CA GLU A 130 -13.88 -15.42 11.07
C GLU A 130 -13.30 -14.08 10.62
N ILE A 131 -14.13 -13.09 10.30
CA ILE A 131 -13.65 -11.76 9.89
C ILE A 131 -12.95 -11.05 11.04
N LEU A 132 -13.48 -11.14 12.27
CA LEU A 132 -12.81 -10.58 13.45
C LEU A 132 -11.39 -11.15 13.62
N SER A 133 -11.21 -12.45 13.38
CA SER A 133 -9.88 -13.07 13.46
C SER A 133 -8.89 -12.46 12.45
N GLN A 134 -9.34 -12.14 11.24
CA GLN A 134 -8.51 -11.56 10.19
C GLN A 134 -8.14 -10.11 10.48
N ILE A 135 -9.05 -9.33 11.07
CA ILE A 135 -8.76 -7.94 11.50
C ILE A 135 -7.75 -7.96 12.65
N VAL A 136 -7.93 -8.84 13.65
CA VAL A 136 -6.94 -9.00 14.74
C VAL A 136 -5.57 -9.41 14.19
N PHE A 137 -5.53 -10.34 13.23
CA PHE A 137 -4.29 -10.71 12.55
C PHE A 137 -3.66 -9.51 11.86
N ARG A 138 -4.46 -8.72 11.13
CA ARG A 138 -3.98 -7.51 10.44
C ARG A 138 -3.40 -6.50 11.42
N PHE A 139 -4.03 -6.28 12.57
CA PHE A 139 -3.51 -5.36 13.60
C PHE A 139 -2.15 -5.84 14.12
N ARG A 140 -2.02 -7.13 14.42
CA ARG A 140 -0.78 -7.75 14.89
C ARG A 140 0.34 -7.76 13.84
N GLN A 141 0.00 -7.93 12.57
CA GLN A 141 0.96 -7.96 11.47
C GLN A 141 1.40 -6.55 11.04
N PHE A 142 0.43 -5.66 10.80
CA PHE A 142 0.66 -4.29 10.32
C PHE A 142 1.18 -3.38 11.41
N LYS A 143 0.78 -3.63 12.67
CA LYS A 143 1.12 -2.86 13.87
C LYS A 143 0.77 -1.37 13.73
N PRO A 144 -0.51 -1.02 13.51
CA PRO A 144 -0.92 0.38 13.41
C PRO A 144 -0.77 1.08 14.76
N ASP A 145 -0.11 2.24 14.79
CA ASP A 145 -0.16 3.12 15.95
C ASP A 145 -1.56 3.72 16.11
N ILE A 146 -2.20 4.06 14.98
CA ILE A 146 -3.55 4.65 14.90
C ILE A 146 -4.45 3.83 13.99
N ILE A 147 -5.69 3.59 14.43
CA ILE A 147 -6.77 3.07 13.59
C ILE A 147 -7.78 4.18 13.32
N ILE A 148 -8.29 4.26 12.10
CA ILE A 148 -9.33 5.21 11.72
C ILE A 148 -10.48 4.44 11.07
N ASN A 149 -11.64 4.42 11.69
CA ASN A 149 -12.86 3.85 11.14
C ASN A 149 -13.59 4.89 10.30
N ARG A 150 -14.04 4.53 9.09
CA ARG A 150 -14.90 5.40 8.28
C ARG A 150 -16.29 5.60 8.86
N PHE A 151 -16.78 4.61 9.61
CA PHE A 151 -18.14 4.55 10.11
C PHE A 151 -18.19 4.44 11.63
N ASP A 152 -19.33 4.83 12.19
CA ASP A 152 -19.57 4.73 13.61
C ASP A 152 -20.17 3.36 13.97
N HIS A 153 -19.53 2.67 14.93
CA HIS A 153 -19.98 1.39 15.45
C HIS A 153 -21.25 1.50 16.31
N ARG A 154 -21.58 2.72 16.77
CA ARG A 154 -22.70 3.01 17.70
C ARG A 154 -24.03 3.27 17.00
N THR A 155 -24.06 3.33 15.66
CA THR A 155 -25.26 3.71 14.89
C THR A 155 -25.76 2.59 13.98
N PRO A 156 -26.17 1.42 14.52
CA PRO A 156 -26.72 0.34 13.70
C PRO A 156 -28.01 0.78 13.01
N GLY A 157 -28.18 0.41 11.73
CA GLY A 157 -29.41 0.66 10.98
C GLY A 157 -29.55 2.06 10.39
N THR A 158 -28.60 2.97 10.64
CA THR A 158 -28.59 4.33 10.06
C THR A 158 -27.93 4.38 8.67
N THR A 159 -27.14 3.36 8.34
CA THR A 159 -26.43 3.21 7.07
C THR A 159 -26.43 1.73 6.65
N HIS A 160 -25.65 1.37 5.63
CA HIS A 160 -25.48 -0.01 5.18
C HIS A 160 -24.96 -0.92 6.31
N GLY A 161 -25.47 -2.15 6.40
CA GLY A 161 -25.11 -3.13 7.44
C GLY A 161 -23.62 -3.46 7.43
N HIS A 162 -23.00 -3.49 6.24
CA HIS A 162 -21.54 -3.68 6.06
C HIS A 162 -20.74 -2.56 6.71
N HIS A 163 -21.18 -1.31 6.54
CA HIS A 163 -20.51 -0.13 7.09
C HIS A 163 -20.41 -0.23 8.62
N THR A 164 -21.55 -0.40 9.30
CA THR A 164 -21.55 -0.52 10.77
C THR A 164 -20.82 -1.79 11.22
N SER A 165 -20.95 -2.90 10.50
CA SER A 165 -20.24 -4.15 10.83
C SER A 165 -18.73 -3.99 10.78
N SER A 166 -18.20 -3.27 9.78
CA SER A 166 -16.76 -2.97 9.69
C SER A 166 -16.24 -2.21 10.91
N ALA A 167 -17.01 -1.22 11.40
CA ALA A 167 -16.67 -0.43 12.57
C ALA A 167 -16.79 -1.23 13.87
N ILE A 168 -17.86 -2.03 14.04
CA ILE A 168 -18.04 -2.92 15.21
C ILE A 168 -16.88 -3.92 15.31
N LEU A 169 -16.52 -4.56 14.19
CA LEU A 169 -15.43 -5.53 14.17
C LEU A 169 -14.08 -4.88 14.45
N SER A 170 -13.83 -3.69 13.90
CA SER A 170 -12.61 -2.91 14.17
C SER A 170 -12.49 -2.51 15.64
N GLU A 171 -13.59 -2.08 16.27
CA GLU A 171 -13.65 -1.74 17.70
C GLU A 171 -13.34 -2.97 18.56
N LYS A 172 -13.99 -4.11 18.30
CA LYS A 172 -13.68 -5.37 19.00
C LYS A 172 -12.22 -5.79 18.81
N ALA A 173 -11.70 -5.67 17.58
CA ALA A 173 -10.33 -6.05 17.27
C ALA A 173 -9.29 -5.18 18.01
N PHE A 174 -9.61 -3.92 18.31
CA PHE A 174 -8.73 -3.01 19.07
C PHE A 174 -8.37 -3.60 20.44
N HIS A 175 -9.36 -4.16 21.14
CA HIS A 175 -9.18 -4.77 22.47
C HIS A 175 -8.54 -6.17 22.39
N LEU A 176 -8.80 -6.92 21.31
CA LEU A 176 -8.32 -8.29 21.15
C LEU A 176 -6.89 -8.39 20.59
N ALA A 177 -6.40 -7.35 19.91
CA ALA A 177 -5.08 -7.37 19.27
C ALA A 177 -3.93 -7.63 20.25
N ASN A 178 -4.06 -7.16 21.49
CA ASN A 178 -3.08 -7.37 22.56
C ASN A 178 -3.48 -8.50 23.55
N ASP A 179 -4.59 -9.19 23.35
CA ASP A 179 -4.99 -10.33 24.18
C ASP A 179 -4.32 -11.63 23.70
N PRO A 180 -3.47 -12.30 24.51
CA PRO A 180 -2.83 -13.56 24.14
C PRO A 180 -3.81 -14.74 23.96
N LYS A 181 -5.02 -14.67 24.55
CA LYS A 181 -6.03 -15.72 24.43
C LYS A 181 -6.83 -15.60 23.13
N ALA A 182 -7.03 -14.38 22.65
CA ALA A 182 -7.73 -14.11 21.40
C ALA A 182 -6.95 -14.63 20.19
N PHE A 183 -7.53 -15.60 19.47
CA PHE A 183 -6.96 -16.19 18.26
C PHE A 183 -5.49 -16.66 18.43
N SER A 184 -5.18 -17.30 19.56
CA SER A 184 -3.81 -17.66 19.98
C SER A 184 -2.97 -18.40 18.93
N LYS A 185 -3.59 -19.17 18.03
CA LYS A 185 -2.91 -19.84 16.90
C LYS A 185 -2.12 -18.86 16.01
N GLN A 186 -2.58 -17.61 15.87
CA GLN A 186 -1.91 -16.57 15.09
C GLN A 186 -0.54 -16.19 15.67
N LEU A 187 -0.33 -16.38 16.98
CA LEU A 187 0.91 -15.99 17.64
C LEU A 187 2.13 -16.85 17.24
N LYS A 188 1.90 -17.90 16.44
CA LYS A 188 2.97 -18.64 15.75
C LYS A 188 3.62 -17.84 14.62
N THR A 189 2.93 -16.84 14.06
CA THR A 189 3.39 -16.06 12.90
C THR A 189 3.44 -14.55 13.14
N VAL A 190 2.60 -14.03 14.06
CA VAL A 190 2.58 -12.61 14.44
C VAL A 190 2.80 -12.45 15.94
N SER A 191 3.11 -11.22 16.37
CA SER A 191 3.26 -10.88 17.80
C SER A 191 2.09 -9.99 18.23
N LEU A 192 1.82 -9.97 19.53
CA LEU A 192 0.83 -9.06 20.11
C LEU A 192 1.15 -7.60 19.76
N TRP A 193 0.09 -6.81 19.64
CA TRP A 193 0.18 -5.39 19.36
C TRP A 193 -1.04 -4.67 19.94
N GLN A 194 -0.80 -3.54 20.60
CA GLN A 194 -1.85 -2.63 21.05
C GLN A 194 -1.76 -1.33 20.24
N PRO A 195 -2.72 -1.05 19.35
CA PRO A 195 -2.86 0.27 18.77
C PRO A 195 -3.07 1.31 19.87
N LYS A 196 -2.48 2.50 19.71
CA LYS A 196 -2.53 3.55 20.74
C LYS A 196 -3.86 4.30 20.71
N TYR A 197 -4.37 4.56 19.50
CA TYR A 197 -5.61 5.28 19.28
C TYR A 197 -6.49 4.58 18.26
N GLN A 198 -7.80 4.69 18.47
CA GLN A 198 -8.81 4.41 17.46
C GLN A 198 -9.71 5.62 17.33
N PHE A 199 -9.89 6.08 16.11
CA PHE A 199 -10.72 7.24 15.78
C PHE A 199 -11.86 6.87 14.84
N TYR A 200 -12.92 7.68 14.88
CA TYR A 200 -13.96 7.74 13.86
C TYR A 200 -13.69 8.93 12.93
N ASN A 201 -13.56 8.71 11.62
CA ASN A 201 -13.55 9.78 10.63
C ASN A 201 -14.97 10.23 10.32
N LEU A 202 -15.39 11.29 11.02
CA LEU A 202 -16.70 11.88 10.88
C LEU A 202 -16.79 12.88 9.72
N SER A 203 -18.02 13.09 9.26
CA SER A 203 -18.35 14.12 8.29
C SER A 203 -19.55 14.91 8.79
N TRP A 204 -19.59 16.22 8.55
CA TRP A 204 -20.74 17.07 8.90
C TRP A 204 -22.06 16.58 8.27
N TRP A 205 -21.99 15.81 7.17
CA TRP A 205 -23.15 15.13 6.58
C TRP A 205 -23.81 14.13 7.54
N ALA A 206 -23.03 13.44 8.38
CA ALA A 206 -23.55 12.52 9.39
C ALA A 206 -24.39 13.24 10.47
N TYR A 207 -24.17 14.55 10.64
CA TYR A 207 -24.90 15.41 11.55
C TYR A 207 -26.06 16.17 10.88
N GLY A 208 -26.32 15.91 9.61
CA GLY A 208 -27.41 16.53 8.85
C GLY A 208 -27.17 17.99 8.46
N GLY A 209 -25.91 18.42 8.37
CA GLY A 209 -25.54 19.76 7.91
C GLY A 209 -24.44 20.43 8.75
N LYS A 210 -23.80 21.45 8.18
CA LYS A 210 -22.74 22.22 8.85
C LYS A 210 -23.24 22.90 10.12
N ASP A 211 -24.39 23.59 10.07
CA ASP A 211 -24.94 24.30 11.23
C ASP A 211 -25.19 23.39 12.45
N LYS A 212 -25.60 22.13 12.19
CA LYS A 212 -25.77 21.13 13.25
C LYS A 212 -24.42 20.65 13.76
N PHE A 213 -23.50 20.36 12.84
CA PHE A 213 -22.14 19.94 13.18
C PHE A 213 -21.37 21.00 13.98
N ASP A 214 -21.54 22.28 13.67
CA ASP A 214 -20.88 23.38 14.38
C ASP A 214 -21.29 23.46 15.85
N LYS A 215 -22.51 23.03 16.17
CA LYS A 215 -23.07 22.96 17.53
C LYS A 215 -22.71 21.68 18.30
N VAL A 216 -22.11 20.68 17.64
CA VAL A 216 -21.65 19.43 18.30
C VAL A 216 -20.46 19.74 19.19
N ASP A 217 -20.42 19.12 20.37
CA ASP A 217 -19.24 19.14 21.24
C ASP A 217 -18.06 18.47 20.55
N LYS A 218 -16.97 19.22 20.38
CA LYS A 218 -15.74 18.79 19.70
C LYS A 218 -14.63 18.42 20.70
N SER A 219 -14.94 18.33 21.99
CA SER A 219 -13.98 18.04 23.06
C SER A 219 -13.20 16.73 22.85
N ASP A 220 -13.83 15.73 22.23
CA ASP A 220 -13.23 14.44 21.88
C ASP A 220 -12.78 14.35 20.40
N MET A 221 -12.71 15.48 19.69
CA MET A 221 -12.33 15.52 18.28
C MET A 221 -10.97 16.21 18.07
N ILE A 222 -10.14 15.67 17.18
CA ILE A 222 -9.04 16.40 16.56
C ILE A 222 -9.47 17.00 15.23
N ALA A 223 -9.21 18.28 15.06
CA ALA A 223 -9.32 18.98 13.79
C ALA A 223 -7.97 18.92 13.06
N LEU A 224 -7.97 18.38 11.85
CA LEU A 224 -6.79 18.23 11.01
C LEU A 224 -6.92 19.12 9.77
N GLU A 225 -5.90 19.92 9.50
CA GLU A 225 -5.77 20.53 8.17
C GLU A 225 -5.47 19.42 7.15
N SER A 226 -6.39 19.26 6.21
CA SER A 226 -6.43 18.14 5.27
C SER A 226 -6.05 18.52 3.85
N ASN A 227 -5.86 19.81 3.55
CA ASN A 227 -5.39 20.28 2.26
C ASN A 227 -4.09 21.12 2.31
N PRO A 228 -3.03 20.67 3.00
CA PRO A 228 -1.76 21.38 2.96
C PRO A 228 -1.14 21.36 1.55
N PHE A 229 -0.42 22.42 1.20
CA PHE A 229 0.37 22.51 -0.02
C PHE A 229 1.77 21.95 0.21
N ASP A 230 2.14 20.92 -0.56
CA ASP A 230 3.51 20.40 -0.58
C ASP A 230 4.37 21.27 -1.49
N ILE A 231 5.14 22.18 -0.89
CA ILE A 231 6.03 23.10 -1.62
C ILE A 231 7.05 22.34 -2.47
N LEU A 232 7.51 21.17 -2.01
CA LEU A 232 8.54 20.41 -2.71
C LEU A 232 8.01 19.75 -3.98
N LEU A 233 6.78 19.24 -3.94
CA LEU A 233 6.14 18.58 -5.09
C LEU A 233 5.25 19.52 -5.91
N GLY A 234 5.01 20.74 -5.43
CA GLY A 234 4.17 21.74 -6.07
C GLY A 234 2.69 21.33 -6.16
N LYS A 235 2.19 20.54 -5.20
CA LYS A 235 0.84 19.96 -5.23
C LYS A 235 0.17 20.05 -3.86
N THR A 236 -1.12 20.29 -3.85
CA THR A 236 -1.95 20.21 -2.65
C THR A 236 -2.32 18.75 -2.34
N ASN A 237 -2.62 18.46 -1.08
CA ASN A 237 -3.10 17.13 -0.68
C ASN A 237 -4.43 16.77 -1.38
N GLU A 238 -5.31 17.74 -1.63
CA GLU A 238 -6.58 17.52 -2.32
C GLU A 238 -6.38 17.18 -3.80
N GLU A 239 -5.36 17.72 -4.47
CA GLU A 239 -5.02 17.29 -5.84
C GLU A 239 -4.59 15.82 -5.89
N VAL A 240 -3.84 15.35 -4.90
CA VAL A 240 -3.45 13.94 -4.79
C VAL A 240 -4.69 13.09 -4.46
N ALA A 241 -5.47 13.50 -3.47
CA ALA A 241 -6.67 12.81 -3.02
C ALA A 241 -7.74 12.69 -4.12
N ALA A 242 -7.96 13.74 -4.90
CA ALA A 242 -8.89 13.76 -6.02
C ALA A 242 -8.45 12.82 -7.15
N LYS A 243 -7.15 12.78 -7.48
CA LYS A 243 -6.59 11.85 -8.47
C LYS A 243 -6.70 10.39 -8.01
N SER A 244 -6.41 10.11 -6.75
CA SER A 244 -6.59 8.80 -6.12
C SER A 244 -8.05 8.37 -6.19
N ARG A 245 -8.96 9.24 -5.75
CA ARG A 245 -10.41 9.00 -5.75
C ARG A 245 -10.95 8.74 -7.17
N SER A 246 -10.37 9.39 -8.17
CA SER A 246 -10.75 9.21 -9.57
C SER A 246 -10.30 7.87 -10.17
N GLN A 247 -9.55 7.03 -9.44
CA GLN A 247 -9.28 5.65 -9.86
C GLN A 247 -10.46 4.70 -9.62
N HIS A 248 -11.45 5.07 -8.80
CA HIS A 248 -12.69 4.31 -8.59
C HIS A 248 -13.65 4.54 -9.76
N LYS A 249 -13.20 4.17 -10.97
CA LYS A 249 -13.87 4.45 -12.24
C LYS A 249 -15.19 3.70 -12.33
N SER A 250 -15.23 2.44 -11.89
CA SER A 250 -16.42 1.60 -11.83
C SER A 250 -17.53 2.19 -10.98
N GLN A 251 -17.19 3.05 -10.00
CA GLN A 251 -18.16 3.74 -9.13
C GLN A 251 -18.56 5.12 -9.64
N GLY A 252 -17.87 5.64 -10.65
CA GLY A 252 -18.07 7.04 -11.08
C GLY A 252 -17.63 8.04 -10.02
N PHE A 253 -16.65 7.71 -9.19
CA PHE A 253 -16.28 8.51 -8.02
C PHE A 253 -15.34 9.68 -8.31
N GLY A 254 -15.10 9.98 -9.59
CA GLY A 254 -14.22 11.04 -10.04
C GLY A 254 -14.58 12.40 -9.43
N SER A 255 -13.56 13.18 -9.07
CA SER A 255 -13.75 14.48 -8.43
C SER A 255 -12.70 15.48 -8.86
N SER A 256 -13.09 16.74 -9.03
CA SER A 256 -12.14 17.86 -9.12
C SER A 256 -11.57 18.19 -7.74
N PRO A 257 -10.30 18.59 -7.64
CA PRO A 257 -9.73 19.04 -6.38
C PRO A 257 -10.36 20.35 -5.92
N ARG A 258 -10.64 20.45 -4.62
CA ARG A 258 -11.05 21.69 -3.97
C ARG A 258 -9.85 22.59 -3.71
N LEU A 259 -10.06 23.90 -3.91
CA LEU A 259 -9.06 24.92 -3.60
C LEU A 259 -9.21 25.38 -2.15
N GLY A 260 -8.08 25.76 -1.53
CA GLY A 260 -8.04 26.31 -0.17
C GLY A 260 -8.04 25.24 0.93
N SER A 261 -7.83 25.71 2.17
CA SER A 261 -7.77 24.87 3.37
C SER A 261 -9.08 24.09 3.57
N GLN A 262 -8.95 22.85 4.06
CA GLN A 262 -10.06 21.97 4.37
C GLN A 262 -9.79 21.30 5.71
N THR A 263 -10.77 21.25 6.58
CA THR A 263 -10.65 20.56 7.87
C THR A 263 -11.31 19.19 7.82
N GLU A 264 -10.58 18.16 8.23
CA GLU A 264 -11.12 16.85 8.55
C GLU A 264 -11.15 16.68 10.07
N TYR A 265 -12.15 15.94 10.57
CA TYR A 265 -12.30 15.68 12.00
C TYR A 265 -12.16 14.18 12.28
N LEU A 266 -11.45 13.87 13.36
CA LEU A 266 -11.35 12.52 13.91
C LEU A 266 -11.83 12.54 15.37
N GLU A 267 -12.91 11.82 15.67
CA GLU A 267 -13.43 11.65 17.03
C GLU A 267 -12.73 10.45 17.70
N LEU A 268 -12.27 10.61 18.93
CA LEU A 268 -11.66 9.53 19.70
C LEU A 268 -12.70 8.47 20.08
N ILE A 269 -12.46 7.22 19.67
CA ILE A 269 -13.24 6.06 20.13
C ILE A 269 -12.52 5.39 21.31
N ASN A 270 -11.26 4.99 21.10
CA ASN A 270 -10.45 4.28 22.10
C ASN A 270 -9.06 4.92 22.20
N GLY A 271 -8.52 5.00 23.41
CA GLY A 271 -7.19 5.55 23.70
C GLY A 271 -7.21 6.57 24.83
N ASN A 272 -6.07 7.20 25.10
CA ASN A 272 -5.98 8.26 26.09
C ASN A 272 -6.67 9.53 25.59
N LYS A 273 -7.16 10.38 26.51
CA LYS A 273 -7.75 11.68 26.17
C LYS A 273 -6.80 12.51 25.29
N ILE A 274 -7.35 13.13 24.27
CA ILE A 274 -6.63 14.03 23.37
C ILE A 274 -6.21 15.29 24.13
N ILE A 275 -4.94 15.71 23.98
CA ILE A 275 -4.38 16.89 24.65
C ILE A 275 -4.16 18.04 23.65
N ASN A 276 -4.08 17.75 22.34
CA ASN A 276 -3.91 18.72 21.25
C ASN A 276 -4.31 18.09 19.91
N THR A 277 -4.19 18.86 18.81
CA THR A 277 -4.58 18.43 17.46
C THR A 277 -3.58 17.50 16.77
N ASN A 278 -2.42 17.17 17.37
CA ASN A 278 -1.48 16.23 16.78
C ASN A 278 -2.01 14.79 16.92
N PRO A 279 -2.32 14.09 15.81
CA PRO A 279 -2.86 12.73 15.86
C PRO A 279 -1.89 11.72 16.49
N PHE A 280 -0.58 12.00 16.49
CA PHE A 280 0.46 11.14 17.06
C PHE A 280 0.89 11.56 18.47
N ASN A 281 0.10 12.37 19.17
CA ASN A 281 0.44 12.77 20.54
C ASN A 281 0.69 11.53 21.43
N GLY A 282 1.78 11.52 22.19
CA GLY A 282 2.15 10.37 23.03
C GLY A 282 2.64 9.13 22.28
N ILE A 283 2.92 9.24 20.97
CA ILE A 283 3.57 8.20 20.15
C ILE A 283 4.95 8.73 19.75
N ASP A 284 6.01 8.02 20.11
CA ASP A 284 7.34 8.28 19.56
C ASP A 284 7.38 7.78 18.10
N THR A 285 7.41 8.72 17.15
CA THR A 285 7.48 8.45 15.72
C THR A 285 8.91 8.53 15.17
N SER A 286 9.90 8.71 16.04
CA SER A 286 11.31 8.77 15.65
C SER A 286 11.97 7.40 15.72
N TRP A 287 13.25 7.34 15.38
CA TRP A 287 14.06 6.13 15.56
C TRP A 287 14.31 5.77 17.04
N ASN A 288 14.05 6.68 17.99
CA ASN A 288 14.23 6.41 19.42
C ASN A 288 13.33 5.27 19.93
N ARG A 289 12.20 5.01 19.26
CA ARG A 289 11.29 3.90 19.58
C ARG A 289 11.89 2.52 19.34
N VAL A 290 13.06 2.44 18.70
CA VAL A 290 13.79 1.19 18.45
C VAL A 290 15.17 1.25 19.10
N LYS A 291 15.51 0.22 19.88
CA LYS A 291 16.84 0.10 20.50
C LYS A 291 17.95 0.14 19.44
N GLY A 292 18.88 1.08 19.59
CA GLY A 292 19.96 1.34 18.63
C GLY A 292 19.59 2.31 17.50
N GLY A 293 18.35 2.81 17.47
CA GLY A 293 17.85 3.68 16.40
C GLY A 293 18.39 5.11 16.42
N ASN A 294 18.78 5.67 17.57
CA ASN A 294 19.32 7.04 17.65
C ASN A 294 20.53 7.26 16.71
N VAL A 295 21.42 6.26 16.60
CA VAL A 295 22.56 6.33 15.65
C VAL A 295 22.07 6.37 14.20
N ILE A 296 21.01 5.64 13.87
CA ILE A 296 20.39 5.64 12.54
C ILE A 296 19.73 6.99 12.27
N GLN A 297 19.05 7.56 13.27
CA GLN A 297 18.42 8.88 13.17
C GLN A 297 19.41 9.94 12.71
N LYS A 298 20.54 10.05 13.42
CA LYS A 298 21.58 11.04 13.11
C LYS A 298 22.15 10.86 11.71
N LEU A 299 22.30 9.60 11.25
CA LEU A 299 22.76 9.32 9.88
C LEU A 299 21.72 9.74 8.85
N VAL A 300 20.44 9.45 9.08
CA VAL A 300 19.35 9.84 8.16
C VAL A 300 19.20 11.36 8.10
N GLU A 301 19.23 12.04 9.25
CA GLU A 301 19.22 13.51 9.34
C GLU A 301 20.40 14.12 8.59
N SER A 302 21.61 13.59 8.79
CA SER A 302 22.79 14.03 8.03
C SER A 302 22.65 13.84 6.52
N VAL A 303 21.98 12.76 6.06
CA VAL A 303 21.73 12.57 4.62
C VAL A 303 20.70 13.57 4.11
N ILE A 304 19.65 13.84 4.88
CA ILE A 304 18.63 14.84 4.53
C ILE A 304 19.27 16.23 4.41
N ASP A 305 20.07 16.63 5.38
CA ASP A 305 20.67 17.97 5.42
C ASP A 305 21.66 18.23 4.28
N ASN A 306 22.30 17.17 3.76
CA ASN A 306 23.31 17.25 2.69
C ASN A 306 22.80 16.68 1.35
N PHE A 307 21.48 16.50 1.19
CA PHE A 307 20.94 15.89 -0.03
C PHE A 307 21.00 16.85 -1.23
N GLU A 308 21.69 16.43 -2.29
CA GLU A 308 21.78 17.17 -3.55
C GLU A 308 20.74 16.67 -4.56
N LEU A 309 19.76 17.52 -4.90
CA LEU A 309 18.67 17.17 -5.84
C LEU A 309 19.17 16.75 -7.22
N GLU A 310 20.23 17.40 -7.72
CA GLU A 310 20.82 17.14 -9.04
C GLU A 310 21.82 15.96 -9.02
N LYS A 311 22.32 15.59 -7.83
CA LYS A 311 23.34 14.55 -7.64
C LYS A 311 22.96 13.62 -6.49
N PRO A 312 21.79 12.97 -6.55
CA PRO A 312 21.30 12.13 -5.45
C PRO A 312 22.21 10.91 -5.18
N TYR A 313 23.05 10.53 -6.16
CA TYR A 313 24.06 9.48 -6.00
C TYR A 313 25.14 9.85 -4.95
N ASN A 314 25.35 11.14 -4.64
CA ASN A 314 26.32 11.55 -3.60
C ASN A 314 25.93 11.03 -2.21
N SER A 315 24.64 10.73 -1.96
CA SER A 315 24.17 10.18 -0.69
C SER A 315 24.44 8.67 -0.52
N ILE A 316 24.90 7.97 -1.56
CA ILE A 316 25.05 6.50 -1.54
C ILE A 316 25.97 5.99 -0.42
N PRO A 317 27.17 6.56 -0.17
CA PRO A 317 28.03 6.09 0.92
C PRO A 317 27.33 6.06 2.28
N ASP A 318 26.53 7.08 2.60
CA ASP A 318 25.82 7.17 3.87
C ASP A 318 24.56 6.29 3.90
N LEU A 319 23.85 6.17 2.78
CA LEU A 319 22.74 5.21 2.65
C LEU A 319 23.19 3.76 2.85
N LEU A 320 24.40 3.40 2.39
CA LEU A 320 25.00 2.08 2.65
C LEU A 320 25.28 1.87 4.15
N LYS A 321 25.79 2.90 4.84
CA LYS A 321 25.99 2.86 6.30
C LYS A 321 24.65 2.70 7.02
N ILE A 322 23.62 3.44 6.62
CA ILE A 322 22.26 3.35 7.16
C ILE A 322 21.71 1.94 6.96
N HIS A 323 21.76 1.40 5.74
CA HIS A 323 21.33 0.04 5.43
C HIS A 323 22.02 -1.00 6.33
N LYS A 324 23.34 -0.91 6.50
CA LYS A 324 24.12 -1.78 7.39
C LYS A 324 23.69 -1.63 8.86
N LYS A 325 23.40 -0.43 9.35
CA LYS A 325 22.93 -0.24 10.73
C LYS A 325 21.52 -0.80 10.93
N ILE A 326 20.60 -0.54 10.00
CA ILE A 326 19.23 -1.09 10.06
C ILE A 326 19.27 -2.64 10.04
N SER A 327 20.17 -3.25 9.26
CA SER A 327 20.27 -4.72 9.19
C SER A 327 20.66 -5.38 10.51
N THR A 328 21.29 -4.64 11.43
CA THR A 328 21.66 -5.12 12.78
C THR A 328 20.56 -4.97 13.83
N LEU A 329 19.44 -4.30 13.50
CA LEU A 329 18.35 -4.09 14.45
C LEU A 329 17.70 -5.41 14.88
N LYS A 330 17.41 -5.52 16.19
CA LYS A 330 16.65 -6.65 16.75
C LYS A 330 15.15 -6.55 16.49
N ASN A 331 14.62 -5.35 16.29
CA ASN A 331 13.21 -5.14 15.98
C ASN A 331 12.94 -5.57 14.52
N ASN A 332 12.47 -6.80 14.34
CA ASN A 332 12.21 -7.37 13.01
C ASN A 332 11.15 -6.62 12.19
N HIS A 333 10.16 -6.00 12.86
CA HIS A 333 9.10 -5.25 12.19
C HIS A 333 9.65 -4.01 11.48
N TRP A 334 10.26 -3.08 12.23
CA TRP A 334 10.82 -1.86 11.65
C TRP A 334 12.05 -2.14 10.79
N LYS A 335 12.86 -3.15 11.14
CA LYS A 335 13.99 -3.59 10.30
C LYS A 335 13.53 -3.94 8.89
N LYS A 336 12.49 -4.77 8.75
CA LYS A 336 12.00 -5.20 7.42
C LYS A 336 11.50 -4.00 6.60
N ILE A 337 10.69 -3.14 7.22
CA ILE A 337 10.11 -1.96 6.56
C ILE A 337 11.22 -1.00 6.11
N LYS A 338 12.08 -0.59 7.04
CA LYS A 338 13.11 0.43 6.79
C LYS A 338 14.26 -0.07 5.91
N LEU A 339 14.56 -1.37 5.91
CA LEU A 339 15.47 -1.96 4.91
C LEU A 339 14.92 -1.87 3.49
N ASN A 340 13.60 -2.07 3.32
CA ASN A 340 12.99 -1.94 2.00
C ASN A 340 12.97 -0.49 1.53
N GLU A 341 12.65 0.46 2.43
CA GLU A 341 12.69 1.89 2.14
C GLU A 341 14.09 2.35 1.72
N VAL A 342 15.14 2.04 2.50
CA VAL A 342 16.51 2.46 2.16
C VAL A 342 17.01 1.80 0.87
N LYS A 343 16.62 0.55 0.59
CA LYS A 343 16.93 -0.12 -0.69
C LYS A 343 16.32 0.61 -1.88
N ASN A 344 15.06 1.02 -1.77
CA ASN A 344 14.39 1.78 -2.83
C ASN A 344 15.03 3.15 -3.02
N ILE A 345 15.40 3.84 -1.92
CA ILE A 345 16.13 5.11 -1.99
C ILE A 345 17.48 4.93 -2.69
N ILE A 346 18.23 3.86 -2.37
CA ILE A 346 19.51 3.54 -3.03
C ILE A 346 19.32 3.33 -4.54
N ILE A 347 18.36 2.50 -4.95
CA ILE A 347 18.04 2.30 -6.38
C ILE A 347 17.71 3.64 -7.05
N ASN A 348 16.88 4.47 -6.40
CA ASN A 348 16.45 5.74 -6.96
C ASN A 348 17.60 6.75 -7.04
N CYS A 349 18.47 6.85 -6.03
CA CYS A 349 19.66 7.69 -6.04
C CYS A 349 20.67 7.31 -7.13
N LEU A 350 20.77 6.02 -7.45
CA LEU A 350 21.61 5.54 -8.56
C LEU A 350 20.93 5.67 -9.93
N GLY A 351 19.61 5.82 -9.96
CA GLY A 351 18.81 5.62 -11.17
C GLY A 351 18.92 4.20 -11.71
N LEU A 352 19.30 3.23 -10.87
CA LEU A 352 19.56 1.85 -11.23
C LEU A 352 18.27 1.18 -11.69
N ARG A 353 18.24 0.69 -12.94
CA ARG A 353 17.08 -0.03 -13.48
C ARG A 353 17.41 -1.50 -13.59
N LEU A 354 16.61 -2.34 -12.93
CA LEU A 354 16.72 -3.79 -12.97
C LEU A 354 15.41 -4.35 -13.51
N GLN A 355 15.47 -5.21 -14.53
CA GLN A 355 14.29 -5.74 -15.20
C GLN A 355 14.42 -7.24 -15.45
N PHE A 356 13.29 -7.93 -15.34
CA PHE A 356 13.15 -9.32 -15.72
C PHE A 356 11.81 -9.46 -16.45
N ASN A 357 11.88 -9.61 -17.76
CA ASN A 357 10.73 -9.41 -18.64
C ASN A 357 10.50 -10.61 -19.55
N THR A 358 9.25 -10.79 -19.97
CA THR A 358 8.88 -11.62 -21.12
C THR A 358 7.92 -10.87 -22.03
N THR A 359 7.86 -11.27 -23.30
CA THR A 359 6.85 -10.81 -24.26
C THR A 359 5.65 -11.74 -24.33
N ASN A 360 5.61 -12.80 -23.50
CA ASN A 360 4.45 -13.65 -23.33
C ASN A 360 3.55 -13.07 -22.24
N GLU A 361 2.28 -12.83 -22.55
CA GLU A 361 1.33 -12.27 -21.57
C GLU A 361 0.94 -13.28 -20.50
N VAL A 362 0.75 -14.54 -20.91
CA VAL A 362 0.35 -15.65 -20.04
C VAL A 362 1.23 -16.87 -20.28
N GLY A 363 1.25 -17.77 -19.30
CA GLY A 363 1.90 -19.08 -19.45
C GLY A 363 1.36 -20.11 -18.46
N VAL A 364 1.61 -21.38 -18.77
CA VAL A 364 1.22 -22.52 -17.93
C VAL A 364 2.45 -23.26 -17.43
N PRO A 365 2.37 -24.04 -16.33
CA PRO A 365 3.48 -24.83 -15.83
C PRO A 365 4.14 -25.68 -16.92
N ASN A 366 5.47 -25.79 -16.86
CA ASN A 366 6.34 -26.49 -17.81
C ASN A 366 6.50 -25.87 -19.21
N MET A 367 5.74 -24.84 -19.57
CA MET A 367 5.98 -24.09 -20.79
C MET A 367 7.35 -23.41 -20.74
N ILE A 368 8.06 -23.39 -21.87
CA ILE A 368 9.33 -22.68 -22.02
C ILE A 368 9.05 -21.36 -22.75
N ILE A 369 9.38 -20.24 -22.11
CA ILE A 369 9.18 -18.90 -22.66
C ILE A 369 10.50 -18.14 -22.78
N PRO A 370 10.65 -17.27 -23.79
CA PRO A 370 11.75 -16.33 -23.85
C PRO A 370 11.64 -15.30 -22.73
N VAL A 371 12.77 -15.00 -22.11
CA VAL A 371 12.90 -13.97 -21.09
C VAL A 371 14.09 -13.07 -21.37
N LYS A 372 13.95 -11.79 -21.01
CA LYS A 372 15.00 -10.78 -21.12
C LYS A 372 15.28 -10.19 -19.77
N ILE A 373 16.55 -10.20 -19.39
CA ILE A 373 17.03 -9.57 -18.17
C ILE A 373 17.80 -8.31 -18.58
N LYS A 374 17.43 -7.17 -17.99
CA LYS A 374 18.11 -5.90 -18.27
C LYS A 374 18.59 -5.25 -16.99
N ALA A 375 19.79 -4.69 -17.02
CA ALA A 375 20.32 -3.84 -15.97
C ALA A 375 20.96 -2.58 -16.55
N LEU A 376 20.70 -1.43 -15.95
CA LEU A 376 21.25 -0.13 -16.37
C LEU A 376 21.63 0.68 -15.15
N ASN A 377 22.87 1.17 -15.10
CA ASN A 377 23.35 2.12 -14.10
C ASN A 377 23.70 3.46 -14.78
N PRO A 378 22.84 4.49 -14.70
CA PRO A 378 23.14 5.80 -15.27
C PRO A 378 24.08 6.65 -14.38
N SER A 379 24.25 6.31 -13.11
CA SER A 379 25.09 7.05 -12.16
C SER A 379 26.59 6.94 -12.48
N PRO A 380 27.43 7.87 -11.97
CA PRO A 380 28.88 7.76 -12.08
C PRO A 380 29.49 6.73 -11.11
N ILE A 381 28.69 6.13 -10.21
CA ILE A 381 29.19 5.18 -9.21
C ILE A 381 29.38 3.82 -9.89
N PRO A 382 30.58 3.19 -9.81
CA PRO A 382 30.80 1.85 -10.32
C PRO A 382 29.94 0.81 -9.58
N ILE A 383 29.30 -0.07 -10.35
CA ILE A 383 28.45 -1.14 -9.81
C ILE A 383 28.82 -2.45 -10.50
N SER A 384 29.01 -3.51 -9.73
CA SER A 384 28.97 -4.88 -10.26
C SER A 384 27.71 -5.59 -9.79
N LEU A 385 27.28 -6.62 -10.51
CA LEU A 385 26.14 -7.43 -10.16
C LEU A 385 26.39 -8.91 -10.41
N LYS A 386 25.79 -9.75 -9.55
CA LYS A 386 25.62 -11.18 -9.77
C LYS A 386 24.12 -11.48 -9.84
N ILE A 387 23.71 -12.16 -10.90
CA ILE A 387 22.31 -12.57 -11.08
C ILE A 387 22.17 -14.00 -10.56
N LEU A 388 21.16 -14.23 -9.73
CA LEU A 388 20.81 -15.55 -9.22
C LEU A 388 19.37 -15.87 -9.61
N SER A 389 19.15 -17.06 -10.13
CA SER A 389 17.82 -17.56 -10.46
C SER A 389 17.74 -19.05 -10.11
N LYS A 390 16.60 -19.46 -9.55
CA LYS A 390 16.31 -20.89 -9.36
C LYS A 390 15.83 -21.56 -10.65
N SER A 391 15.34 -20.76 -11.60
CA SER A 391 14.62 -21.24 -12.79
C SER A 391 15.37 -20.98 -14.09
N ILE A 392 16.48 -20.23 -14.03
CA ILE A 392 17.34 -19.92 -15.18
C ILE A 392 18.78 -20.22 -14.77
N LYS A 393 19.54 -20.90 -15.63
CA LYS A 393 20.97 -21.15 -15.41
C LYS A 393 21.77 -19.88 -15.74
N ILE A 394 21.84 -18.96 -14.79
CA ILE A 394 22.70 -17.77 -14.86
C ILE A 394 23.49 -17.68 -13.56
N GLU A 395 24.82 -17.72 -13.66
CA GLU A 395 25.69 -17.48 -12.53
C GLU A 395 26.97 -16.77 -12.99
N SER A 396 26.78 -15.54 -13.48
CA SER A 396 27.86 -14.70 -13.97
C SER A 396 27.89 -13.38 -13.21
N GLU A 397 29.10 -12.84 -13.04
CA GLU A 397 29.31 -11.49 -12.52
C GLU A 397 29.48 -10.52 -13.68
N TYR A 398 28.83 -9.36 -13.58
CA TYR A 398 28.82 -8.34 -14.61
C TYR A 398 29.18 -6.99 -14.00
N ASN A 399 30.02 -6.23 -14.69
CA ASN A 399 30.25 -4.82 -14.36
C ASN A 399 29.31 -3.95 -15.19
N LEU A 400 28.63 -3.00 -14.54
CA LEU A 400 27.76 -2.04 -15.23
C LEU A 400 28.55 -0.79 -15.59
N SER A 401 28.82 -0.62 -16.88
CA SER A 401 29.33 0.63 -17.44
C SER A 401 28.28 1.75 -17.33
N LYS A 402 28.75 2.98 -17.14
CA LYS A 402 27.88 4.16 -17.00
C LYS A 402 26.95 4.29 -18.21
N ASN A 403 25.65 4.31 -17.92
CA ASN A 403 24.56 4.48 -18.86
C ASN A 403 24.58 3.51 -20.07
N GLN A 404 25.17 2.32 -19.89
CA GLN A 404 25.10 1.24 -20.87
C GLN A 404 24.22 0.12 -20.34
N VAL A 405 23.34 -0.40 -21.20
CA VAL A 405 22.42 -1.47 -20.84
C VAL A 405 23.14 -2.81 -20.94
N LEU A 406 23.15 -3.56 -19.84
CA LEU A 406 23.36 -5.00 -19.87
C LEU A 406 22.04 -5.65 -20.26
N GLU A 407 22.03 -6.41 -21.36
CA GLU A 407 20.87 -7.19 -21.82
C GLU A 407 21.29 -8.66 -21.98
N ILE A 408 20.54 -9.54 -21.33
CA ILE A 408 20.76 -10.99 -21.36
C ILE A 408 19.45 -11.63 -21.81
N SER A 409 19.52 -12.46 -22.85
CA SER A 409 18.37 -13.21 -23.38
C SER A 409 18.52 -14.66 -22.97
N GLU A 410 17.49 -15.20 -22.31
CA GLU A 410 17.46 -16.57 -21.80
C GLU A 410 16.09 -17.20 -22.06
N THR A 411 15.99 -18.49 -21.74
CA THR A 411 14.69 -19.17 -21.67
C THR A 411 14.36 -19.54 -20.24
N LEU A 412 13.07 -19.45 -19.90
CA LEU A 412 12.53 -19.83 -18.60
C LEU A 412 11.54 -20.97 -18.80
N LYS A 413 11.77 -22.09 -18.12
CA LYS A 413 10.73 -23.11 -17.92
C LYS A 413 9.86 -22.67 -16.74
N ILE A 414 8.58 -22.40 -17.00
CA ILE A 414 7.63 -21.91 -15.99
C ILE A 414 7.47 -22.98 -14.89
N PRO A 415 7.73 -22.65 -13.61
CA PRO A 415 7.52 -23.58 -12.50
C PRO A 415 6.02 -23.82 -12.26
N ASP A 416 5.69 -24.86 -11.50
CA ASP A 416 4.30 -25.15 -11.12
C ASP A 416 3.79 -24.17 -10.05
N VAL A 417 3.45 -22.96 -10.48
CA VAL A 417 2.97 -21.85 -9.64
C VAL A 417 1.81 -21.13 -10.32
N LYS A 418 0.90 -20.57 -9.52
CA LYS A 418 -0.29 -19.86 -10.01
C LYS A 418 -0.21 -18.37 -9.65
N THR A 419 -0.55 -17.51 -10.61
CA THR A 419 -0.62 -16.04 -10.43
C THR A 419 -2.06 -15.51 -10.41
N THR A 420 -3.04 -16.39 -10.73
CA THR A 420 -4.49 -16.18 -10.57
C THR A 420 -4.81 -15.59 -9.20
N PRO A 421 -5.78 -14.66 -9.08
CA PRO A 421 -6.20 -14.12 -7.80
C PRO A 421 -6.52 -15.23 -6.79
N TYR A 422 -5.76 -15.27 -5.69
CA TYR A 422 -5.78 -16.40 -4.75
C TYR A 422 -7.15 -16.64 -4.11
N TRP A 423 -7.97 -15.60 -4.03
CA TRP A 423 -9.31 -15.61 -3.46
C TRP A 423 -10.39 -16.12 -4.44
N LEU A 424 -10.01 -16.38 -5.70
CA LEU A 424 -10.84 -16.97 -6.75
C LEU A 424 -10.45 -18.42 -7.10
N LEU A 425 -9.51 -19.02 -6.37
CA LEU A 425 -9.09 -20.40 -6.62
C LEU A 425 -10.13 -21.43 -6.19
N ASN A 426 -11.03 -21.05 -5.28
CA ASN A 426 -12.09 -21.90 -4.75
C ASN A 426 -13.42 -21.14 -4.81
N GLU A 427 -14.52 -21.89 -4.91
CA GLU A 427 -15.86 -21.34 -4.87
C GLU A 427 -16.16 -20.68 -3.51
N ALA A 428 -16.56 -19.40 -3.56
CA ALA A 428 -16.97 -18.63 -2.39
C ALA A 428 -18.30 -19.14 -1.82
N ASP A 429 -18.57 -18.83 -0.55
CA ASP A 429 -19.94 -18.85 -0.04
C ASP A 429 -20.55 -17.44 -0.08
N LEU A 430 -21.79 -17.32 0.38
CA LEU A 430 -22.51 -16.04 0.39
C LEU A 430 -21.74 -14.93 1.13
N GLY A 431 -21.04 -15.27 2.21
CA GLY A 431 -20.38 -14.31 3.07
C GLY A 431 -18.88 -14.20 2.88
N ASN A 432 -18.21 -15.19 2.28
CA ASN A 432 -16.76 -15.29 2.28
C ASN A 432 -16.15 -15.96 1.04
N TYR A 433 -15.03 -15.41 0.60
CA TYR A 433 -14.08 -16.09 -0.29
C TYR A 433 -13.29 -17.17 0.46
N LYS A 434 -13.18 -18.37 -0.13
CA LYS A 434 -12.44 -19.48 0.48
C LYS A 434 -10.96 -19.42 0.15
N VAL A 435 -10.16 -19.07 1.17
CA VAL A 435 -8.69 -18.97 1.07
C VAL A 435 -8.04 -19.95 2.04
N GLU A 436 -7.40 -20.98 1.52
CA GLU A 436 -6.75 -22.02 2.35
C GLU A 436 -5.43 -21.54 2.96
N ASN A 437 -4.65 -20.78 2.18
CA ASN A 437 -3.36 -20.28 2.64
C ASN A 437 -3.54 -19.00 3.48
N GLU A 438 -3.42 -19.15 4.80
CA GLU A 438 -3.51 -18.05 5.77
C GLU A 438 -2.55 -16.88 5.49
N LEU A 439 -1.40 -17.11 4.84
CA LEU A 439 -0.45 -16.04 4.50
C LEU A 439 -0.92 -15.16 3.34
N LEU A 440 -1.86 -15.64 2.53
CA LEU A 440 -2.44 -14.87 1.43
C LEU A 440 -3.65 -14.04 1.89
N LYS A 441 -4.32 -14.46 2.98
CA LYS A 441 -5.52 -13.77 3.47
C LYS A 441 -5.26 -12.28 3.71
N GLY A 442 -6.04 -11.48 3.01
CA GLY A 442 -6.04 -10.03 3.10
C GLY A 442 -4.94 -9.32 2.32
N LEU A 443 -4.14 -10.03 1.52
CA LEU A 443 -3.33 -9.38 0.48
C LEU A 443 -4.24 -8.89 -0.66
N PRO A 444 -3.89 -7.78 -1.33
CA PRO A 444 -4.66 -7.28 -2.46
C PRO A 444 -4.58 -8.23 -3.66
N GLU A 445 -3.42 -8.85 -3.88
CA GLU A 445 -3.16 -9.75 -5.00
C GLU A 445 -2.31 -10.94 -4.58
N THR A 446 -2.33 -11.99 -5.41
CA THR A 446 -1.38 -13.10 -5.31
C THR A 446 0.05 -12.57 -5.51
N PRO A 447 1.00 -12.79 -4.59
CA PRO A 447 2.38 -12.34 -4.76
C PRO A 447 3.03 -12.93 -6.01
N TYR A 448 3.95 -12.18 -6.63
CA TYR A 448 4.75 -12.66 -7.77
C TYR A 448 5.54 -13.93 -7.41
N PRO A 449 5.26 -15.09 -8.03
CA PRO A 449 5.92 -16.34 -7.67
C PRO A 449 7.25 -16.54 -8.42
N ILE A 450 7.40 -15.94 -9.60
CA ILE A 450 8.60 -16.05 -10.44
C ILE A 450 9.42 -14.76 -10.31
N LYS A 451 10.65 -14.89 -9.80
CA LYS A 451 11.57 -13.77 -9.60
C LYS A 451 13.02 -14.20 -9.86
N ILE A 452 13.86 -13.22 -10.16
CA ILE A 452 15.32 -13.35 -10.08
C ILE A 452 15.87 -12.43 -9.01
N GLN A 453 17.05 -12.76 -8.51
CA GLN A 453 17.79 -11.96 -7.55
C GLN A 453 18.96 -11.28 -8.23
N PHE A 454 19.01 -9.94 -8.11
CA PHE A 454 20.20 -9.17 -8.41
C PHE A 454 20.95 -8.91 -7.11
N LYS A 455 22.13 -9.52 -6.97
CA LYS A 455 23.10 -9.13 -5.96
C LYS A 455 23.93 -7.99 -6.52
N VAL A 456 23.69 -6.79 -6.03
CA VAL A 456 24.34 -5.56 -6.50
C VAL A 456 25.44 -5.19 -5.51
N PHE A 457 26.67 -5.01 -6.02
CA PHE A 457 27.83 -4.63 -5.23
C PHE A 457 28.18 -3.17 -5.49
N ILE A 458 28.20 -2.37 -4.41
CA ILE A 458 28.48 -0.93 -4.45
C ILE A 458 29.51 -0.64 -3.36
N ASN A 459 30.71 -0.17 -3.71
CA ASN A 459 31.79 0.11 -2.74
C ASN A 459 32.00 -1.03 -1.73
N ASN A 460 32.09 -2.28 -2.21
CA ASN A 460 32.23 -3.52 -1.40
C ASN A 460 31.01 -3.86 -0.49
N ASN A 461 29.86 -3.21 -0.66
CA ASN A 461 28.62 -3.56 0.03
C ASN A 461 27.70 -4.35 -0.90
N GLU A 462 27.17 -5.48 -0.43
CA GLU A 462 26.17 -6.29 -1.16
C GLU A 462 24.75 -5.86 -0.80
N ILE A 463 23.93 -5.60 -1.82
CA ILE A 463 22.49 -5.37 -1.68
C ILE A 463 21.74 -6.29 -2.65
N ILE A 464 20.77 -7.02 -2.12
CA ILE A 464 19.97 -7.97 -2.90
C ILE A 464 18.64 -7.35 -3.30
N PHE A 465 18.28 -7.43 -4.58
CA PHE A 465 16.99 -7.01 -5.10
C PHE A 465 16.27 -8.20 -5.74
N ASP A 466 15.05 -8.50 -5.26
CA ASP A 466 14.16 -9.48 -5.87
C ASP A 466 13.35 -8.78 -6.98
N VAL A 467 13.59 -9.15 -8.23
CA VAL A 467 12.90 -8.56 -9.39
C VAL A 467 11.95 -9.60 -9.98
N PRO A 468 10.62 -9.33 -9.98
CA PRO A 468 9.64 -10.27 -10.50
C PRO A 468 9.66 -10.34 -12.03
N LEU A 469 9.23 -11.47 -12.58
CA LEU A 469 8.93 -11.57 -14.00
C LEU A 469 7.72 -10.69 -14.33
N THR A 470 7.86 -9.83 -15.33
CA THR A 470 6.77 -8.99 -15.85
C THR A 470 6.55 -9.23 -17.33
N TYR A 471 5.29 -9.23 -17.77
CA TYR A 471 4.96 -9.06 -19.18
C TYR A 471 5.27 -7.62 -19.58
N ARG A 472 6.11 -7.44 -20.60
CA ARG A 472 6.52 -6.12 -21.07
C ARG A 472 6.54 -6.05 -22.58
N ILE A 473 5.75 -5.13 -23.14
CA ILE A 473 5.70 -4.85 -24.58
C ILE A 473 5.64 -3.35 -24.84
N THR A 474 5.90 -2.97 -26.09
CA THR A 474 5.60 -1.63 -26.59
C THR A 474 4.33 -1.70 -27.42
N ASP A 475 3.24 -1.14 -26.90
CA ASP A 475 2.02 -0.91 -27.65
C ASP A 475 2.12 0.39 -28.47
N ARG A 476 1.55 0.40 -29.67
CA ARG A 476 1.66 1.55 -30.59
C ARG A 476 0.87 2.77 -30.13
N VAL A 477 -0.14 2.58 -29.29
CA VAL A 477 -1.00 3.66 -28.79
C VAL A 477 -0.60 4.06 -27.38
N ASN A 478 -0.42 3.08 -26.50
CA ASN A 478 -0.19 3.29 -25.07
C ASN A 478 1.30 3.40 -24.70
N GLY A 479 2.21 3.07 -25.62
CA GLY A 479 3.64 3.03 -25.35
C GLY A 479 4.03 1.81 -24.52
N GLU A 480 4.87 1.99 -23.50
CA GLU A 480 5.31 0.88 -22.66
C GLU A 480 4.16 0.31 -21.82
N ILE A 481 3.86 -0.97 -22.01
CA ILE A 481 2.94 -1.74 -21.16
C ILE A 481 3.78 -2.67 -20.29
N ILE A 482 3.57 -2.58 -18.97
CA ILE A 482 4.16 -3.48 -17.99
C ILE A 482 3.03 -4.06 -17.17
N GLN A 483 2.89 -5.39 -17.20
CA GLN A 483 1.89 -6.11 -16.42
C GLN A 483 2.54 -7.24 -15.65
N LYS A 484 1.81 -7.72 -14.65
CA LYS A 484 2.18 -8.94 -13.94
C LYS A 484 2.01 -10.14 -14.89
N PHE A 485 3.04 -10.99 -14.94
CA PHE A 485 3.00 -12.29 -15.61
C PHE A 485 2.24 -13.32 -14.76
#